data_AF-A0A356THE9-F1
#
_entry.id   AF-A0A356THE9-F1
#
_cell.length_a   1.000
_cell.length_b   1.000
_cell.length_c   1.000
_cell.angle_alpha   90.00
_cell.angle_beta   90.00
_cell.angle_gamma   90.00
#
_symmetry.space_group_name_H-M   'P 1'
#
loop_
_entity.id
_entity.type
_entity.pdbx_description
1 polymer ?
#
loop_
_entity_poly.entity_id
_entity_poly.type
_entity_poly.pdbx_seq_one_letter_code
_entity_poly.pdbx_strand_id
1 'polypeptide(L)' 'MHRSEAEELEQCASCGAEVAPEDRTFPISDEEVLCFACAVRRGGAFDDPHDRWSAPPDISDLVRTRP' A
#
# COMPACT_ATOMS: atom_id res chain seq x y z
N MET A 1 9.10 25.36 -19.51
CA MET A 1 9.70 24.61 -18.39
C MET A 1 8.63 23.63 -17.93
N HIS A 2 8.84 22.33 -18.15
CA HIS A 2 7.87 21.28 -17.86
C HIS A 2 7.48 21.35 -16.38
N ARG A 3 6.18 21.41 -16.10
CA ARG A 3 5.64 21.25 -14.75
C ARG A 3 5.93 19.80 -14.39
N SER A 4 6.87 19.60 -13.48
CA SER A 4 7.16 18.29 -12.90
C SER A 4 5.83 17.71 -12.45
N GLU A 5 5.38 16.63 -13.09
CA GLU A 5 4.45 15.70 -12.49
C GLU A 5 5.14 15.23 -11.21
N ALA A 6 4.83 15.88 -10.10
CA ALA A 6 5.15 15.34 -8.79
C ALA A 6 4.20 14.16 -8.64
N GLU A 7 4.67 12.99 -9.05
CA GLU A 7 4.04 11.73 -8.67
C GLU A 7 3.87 11.80 -7.14
N GLU A 8 2.62 11.88 -6.68
CA GLU A 8 2.31 12.00 -5.27
C GLU A 8 2.69 10.66 -4.62
N LEU A 9 3.94 10.59 -4.14
CA LEU A 9 4.45 9.42 -3.43
C LEU A 9 3.68 9.28 -2.12
N GLU A 10 3.13 8.10 -1.90
CA GLU A 10 2.47 7.73 -0.67
C GLU A 10 3.47 7.09 0.29
N GLN A 11 3.17 7.06 1.59
CA GLN A 11 4.03 6.41 2.58
C GLN A 11 3.37 5.14 3.10
N CYS A 12 4.13 4.06 3.15
CA CYS A 12 3.65 2.81 3.71
C CYS A 12 3.38 2.97 5.21
N ALA A 13 2.12 2.76 5.61
CA ALA A 13 1.67 2.85 7.01
C ALA A 13 2.40 1.89 7.97
N SER A 14 3.08 0.88 7.44
CA SER A 14 3.84 -0.09 8.25
C SER A 14 5.30 0.26 8.48
N CYS A 15 6.00 0.70 7.44
CA CYS A 15 7.46 0.84 7.48
C CYS A 15 7.93 2.26 7.16
N GLY A 16 7.01 3.15 6.75
CA GLY A 16 7.31 4.52 6.34
C GLY A 16 8.05 4.63 5.02
N ALA A 17 8.16 3.55 4.24
CA ALA A 17 8.77 3.61 2.91
C ALA A 17 7.89 4.42 1.97
N GLU A 18 8.50 5.32 1.21
CA GLU A 18 7.86 6.02 0.09
C GLU A 18 7.57 5.00 -1.03
N VAL A 19 6.34 5.01 -1.52
CA VAL A 19 5.84 4.15 -2.60
C VAL A 19 5.13 5.00 -3.63
N ALA A 20 5.31 4.66 -4.90
CA ALA A 20 4.55 5.31 -5.94
C ALA A 20 3.14 4.71 -6.03
N PRO A 21 2.13 5.48 -6.46
CA PRO A 21 0.78 4.94 -6.69
C PRO A 21 0.75 3.89 -7.83
N GLU A 22 1.76 3.86 -8.69
CA GLU A 22 1.96 2.80 -9.70
C GLU A 22 2.61 1.52 -9.16
N ASP A 23 3.18 1.57 -7.95
CA ASP A 23 3.68 0.36 -7.28
C ASP A 23 2.51 -0.53 -6.85
N ARG A 24 2.83 -1.80 -6.58
CA ARG A 24 1.88 -2.78 -6.02
C ARG A 24 1.58 -2.46 -4.56
N THR A 25 0.88 -1.37 -4.32
CA THR A 25 0.42 -0.97 -3.01
C THR A 25 -0.89 -1.69 -2.67
N PHE A 26 -1.20 -1.76 -1.38
CA PHE A 26 -2.49 -2.20 -0.89
C PHE A 26 -3.13 -1.06 -0.09
N PRO A 27 -4.24 -0.46 -0.56
CA PRO A 27 -4.92 0.59 0.17
C PRO A 27 -5.59 0.01 1.42
N ILE A 28 -5.29 0.59 2.58
CA ILE A 28 -5.94 0.28 3.87
C ILE A 28 -7.15 1.20 4.05
N SER A 29 -6.95 2.49 3.77
CA SER A 29 -7.92 3.58 3.91
C SER A 29 -7.64 4.65 2.83
N ASP A 30 -8.45 5.71 2.77
CA ASP A 30 -8.26 6.83 1.83
C ASP A 30 -6.92 7.58 1.98
N GLU A 31 -6.24 7.44 3.11
CA GLU A 31 -4.98 8.14 3.42
C GLU A 31 -3.81 7.20 3.75
N GLU A 32 -4.06 5.88 3.82
CA GLU A 32 -3.05 4.90 4.25
C GLU A 32 -2.94 3.73 3.28
N VAL A 33 -1.70 3.45 2.89
CA VAL A 33 -1.37 2.33 2.00
C VAL A 33 -0.29 1.43 2.61
N LEU A 34 -0.23 0.19 2.15
CA LEU A 34 0.90 -0.71 2.39
C LEU A 34 1.71 -0.89 1.13
N CYS A 35 3.04 -0.86 1.27
CA CYS A 35 3.90 -1.35 0.20
C CYS A 35 3.73 -2.86 0.02
N PHE A 36 4.01 -3.34 -1.19
CA PHE A 36 3.95 -4.75 -1.55
C PHE A 36 4.58 -5.68 -0.50
N ALA A 37 5.81 -5.38 -0.07
CA ALA A 37 6.54 -6.20 0.90
C ALA A 37 5.85 -6.27 2.26
N CYS A 38 5.26 -5.15 2.71
CA CYS A 38 4.55 -5.08 3.99
C CYS A 38 3.18 -5.76 3.93
N ALA A 39 2.50 -5.68 2.78
CA ALA A 39 1.26 -6.41 2.55
C ALA A 39 1.52 -7.93 2.48
N VAL A 40 2.52 -8.38 1.72
CA VAL A 40 2.89 -9.81 1.66
C VAL A 40 3.33 -10.36 3.02
N ARG A 41 4.12 -9.60 3.79
CA ARG A 41 4.54 -10.00 5.14
C ARG A 41 3.37 -10.19 6.11
N ARG A 42 2.27 -9.47 5.88
CA ARG A 42 1.01 -9.56 6.65
C ARG A 42 0.08 -10.67 6.15
N GLY A 43 0.52 -11.53 5.24
CA GLY A 43 -0.28 -12.61 4.68
C GLY A 43 -1.10 -12.21 3.44
N GLY A 44 -0.90 -11.00 2.92
CA GLY A 44 -1.47 -10.62 1.63
C GLY A 44 -0.85 -11.44 0.51
N ALA A 45 -1.65 -11.83 -0.48
CA ALA A 45 -1.17 -12.56 -1.65
C ALA A 45 -1.51 -11.78 -2.91
N PHE A 46 -0.48 -11.32 -3.61
CA PHE A 46 -0.66 -10.68 -4.92
C PHE A 46 -0.62 -11.72 -6.03
N ASP A 47 -1.60 -11.64 -6.91
CA ASP A 47 -1.72 -12.45 -8.12
C ASP A 47 -1.10 -11.65 -9.27
N ASP A 48 0.21 -11.81 -9.45
CA ASP A 48 0.99 -11.21 -10.55
C ASP A 48 0.32 -11.37 -11.94
N PRO A 49 -0.16 -12.58 -12.32
CA PRO A 49 -0.85 -12.78 -13.59
C PRO A 49 -2.10 -11.93 -13.82
N HIS A 50 -2.84 -11.63 -12.74
CA HIS A 50 -4.09 -10.85 -12.80
C HIS A 50 -3.94 -9.43 -12.26
N ASP A 51 -2.70 -9.03 -11.93
CA ASP A 51 -2.29 -7.75 -11.36
C ASP A 51 -3.24 -7.27 -10.23
N ARG A 52 -3.54 -8.17 -9.28
CA ARG A 52 -4.48 -7.88 -8.19
C ARG A 52 -4.15 -8.65 -6.93
N TRP A 53 -4.62 -8.15 -5.80
CA TRP A 53 -4.56 -8.90 -4.54
C TRP A 53 -5.58 -10.05 -4.56
N SER A 54 -5.08 -11.29 -4.56
CA SER A 54 -5.88 -12.51 -4.41
C SER A 54 -6.27 -12.78 -2.96
N ALA A 55 -5.46 -12.34 -2.01
CA ALA A 55 -5.79 -12.34 -0.58
C ALA A 55 -5.38 -11.00 0.05
N PRO A 56 -6.26 -10.38 0.85
CA PRO A 56 -5.93 -9.14 1.54
C PRO A 56 -4.92 -9.40 2.68
N PRO A 57 -3.98 -8.47 2.94
CA PRO A 57 -3.12 -8.52 4.11
C PRO A 57 -3.90 -8.31 5.41
N ASP A 58 -3.36 -8.81 6.53
CA ASP A 58 -3.89 -8.50 7.85
C ASP A 58 -3.57 -7.04 8.24
N ILE A 59 -4.61 -6.21 8.29
CA ILE A 59 -4.54 -4.78 8.63
C ILE A 59 -5.15 -4.49 10.00
N SER A 60 -5.49 -5.51 10.79
CA SER A 60 -6.23 -5.36 12.05
C SER A 60 -5.51 -4.46 13.05
N ASP A 61 -4.17 -4.53 13.07
CA ASP A 61 -3.31 -3.69 13.92
C ASP A 61 -3.11 -2.26 13.39
N LEU A 62 -3.41 -2.01 12.11
CA LEU A 62 -3.25 -0.71 11.46
C LEU A 62 -4.54 0.10 11.49
N VAL A 63 -5.68 -0.59 11.36
CA VAL A 63 -7.02 -0.01 11.58
C VAL A 63 -7.26 0.08 13.08
N ARG A 64 -6.40 0.78 13.83
CA ARG A 64 -6.72 1.21 15.18
C ARG A 64 -7.76 2.32 15.06
N THR A 65 -9.02 1.92 15.07
CA THR A 65 -10.15 2.79 15.38
C THR A 65 -9.80 3.58 16.63
N ARG A 66 -9.62 4.89 16.47
CA ARG A 66 -9.47 5.83 17.57
C ARG A 66 -10.71 5.67 18.48
N PRO A 67 -10.54 5.46 19.81
CA PRO A 67 -11.65 5.28 20.73
C PRO A 67 -12.57 6.50 20.80
#